data_AF-I2JCT9-F1
#
_entry.id   AF-I2JCT9-F1
#
_cell.length_a   1.000
_cell.length_b   1.000
_cell.length_c   1.000
_cell.angle_alpha   90.00
_cell.angle_beta   90.00
_cell.angle_gamma   90.00
#
_symmetry.space_group_name_H-M   'P 1'
#
loop_
_entity.id
_entity.type
_entity.pdbx_description
1 polymer ?
#
loop_
_entity_poly.entity_id
_entity_poly.type
_entity_poly.pdbx_seq_one_letter_code
_entity_poly.pdbx_strand_id
1 'polypeptide(L)' 'VDVNKTLAKKEIDLAVSDAAKEYMTEEGYDEVMGVRPLRRVVEQQIRDKVTDFHLDNLDAKHLEADMEDGVLVIREKA' A
#
# COMPACT_ATOMS: atom_id res chain seq x y z
N VAL A 1 6.67 8.17 9.56
CA VAL A 1 5.81 9.21 8.97
C VAL A 1 4.64 8.45 8.37
N ASP A 2 3.50 8.48 9.06
CA ASP A 2 2.31 7.68 8.73
C ASP A 2 1.79 8.04 7.34
N VAL A 3 1.91 7.11 6.38
CA VAL A 3 1.34 7.25 5.03
C VAL A 3 -0.16 7.55 5.11
N ASN A 4 -0.88 6.83 5.99
CA ASN A 4 -2.30 7.05 6.24
C ASN A 4 -2.62 8.45 6.78
N LYS A 5 -1.73 9.09 7.56
CA LYS A 5 -1.98 10.47 8.04
C LYS A 5 -1.87 11.50 6.93
N THR A 6 -1.01 11.25 5.93
CA THR A 6 -0.88 12.15 4.78
C THR A 6 -2.05 11.99 3.81
N LEU A 7 -2.49 10.75 3.59
CA LEU A 7 -3.65 10.43 2.75
C LEU A 7 -4.97 10.90 3.39
N ALA A 8 -5.13 10.74 4.70
CA ALA A 8 -6.31 11.22 5.42
C ALA A 8 -6.50 12.74 5.34
N LYS A 9 -5.42 13.54 5.21
CA LYS A 9 -5.53 14.98 4.99
C LYS A 9 -6.12 15.34 3.62
N LYS A 10 -6.09 14.41 2.67
CA LYS A 10 -6.66 14.54 1.33
C LYS A 10 -8.01 13.83 1.19
N GLU A 11 -8.58 13.33 2.29
CA GLU A 11 -9.78 12.48 2.29
C GLU A 11 -9.60 11.21 1.44
N ILE A 12 -8.38 10.70 1.36
CA ILE A 12 -8.06 9.45 0.66
C ILE A 12 -7.94 8.35 1.69
N ASP A 13 -8.80 7.34 1.57
CA ASP A 13 -8.74 6.10 2.33
C ASP A 13 -8.02 5.02 1.53
N LEU A 14 -7.11 4.32 2.18
CA LEU A 14 -6.36 3.22 1.61
C LEU A 14 -6.60 1.95 2.42
N ALA A 15 -7.31 1.01 1.82
CA ALA A 15 -7.44 -0.35 2.32
C ALA A 15 -6.28 -1.21 1.81
N VAL A 16 -5.80 -2.15 2.63
CA VAL A 16 -4.82 -3.15 2.21
C VAL A 16 -5.47 -4.52 2.36
N SER A 17 -5.50 -5.30 1.28
CA SER A 17 -6.07 -6.64 1.28
C SER A 17 -5.26 -7.59 2.16
N ASP A 18 -5.88 -8.68 2.59
CA ASP A 18 -5.18 -9.68 3.38
C ASP A 18 -4.07 -10.37 2.57
N ALA A 19 -4.27 -10.58 1.26
CA ALA A 19 -3.24 -11.10 0.37
C ALA A 19 -2.02 -10.18 0.30
N ALA A 20 -2.23 -8.86 0.25
CA ALA A 20 -1.14 -7.89 0.29
C ALA A 20 -0.42 -7.89 1.65
N LYS A 21 -1.14 -8.07 2.76
CA LYS A 21 -0.53 -8.22 4.11
C LYS A 21 0.26 -9.51 4.23
N GLU A 22 -0.22 -10.59 3.62
CA GLU A 22 0.43 -11.89 3.64
C GLU A 22 1.71 -11.84 2.80
N TYR A 23 1.66 -11.25 1.60
CA TYR A 23 2.84 -10.94 0.79
C TYR A 23 3.86 -10.06 1.55
N MET A 24 3.39 -9.02 2.25
CA MET A 24 4.24 -8.18 3.11
C MET A 24 4.89 -8.98 4.25
N THR A 25 4.23 -10.04 4.70
CA THR A 25 4.73 -10.90 5.78
C THR A 25 5.71 -11.92 5.24
N GLU A 26 5.44 -12.54 4.10
CA GLU A 26 6.34 -13.47 3.40
C GLU A 26 7.63 -12.78 2.95
N GLU A 27 7.52 -11.68 2.20
CA GLU A 27 8.69 -10.86 1.82
C GLU A 27 9.34 -10.21 3.05
N GLY A 28 8.55 -9.97 4.08
CA GLY A 28 8.95 -9.33 5.34
C GLY A 28 9.69 -10.22 6.32
N TYR A 29 9.66 -11.54 6.11
CA TYR A 29 10.24 -12.54 7.00
C TYR A 29 11.66 -12.89 6.55
N ASP A 30 12.56 -11.92 6.60
CA ASP A 30 13.99 -12.21 6.60
C ASP A 30 14.41 -12.44 8.06
N GLU A 31 14.62 -13.71 8.44
CA GLU A 31 15.05 -14.17 9.77
C GLU A 31 16.26 -13.38 10.30
N VAL A 32 17.05 -12.77 9.40
CA VAL A 32 18.27 -12.02 9.71
C VAL A 32 17.99 -10.54 10.04
N MET A 33 16.91 -9.94 9.53
CA MET A 33 16.61 -8.49 9.67
C MET A 33 15.34 -8.16 10.49
N GLY A 34 14.46 -9.14 10.72
CA GLY A 34 13.17 -8.94 11.40
C GLY A 34 12.15 -8.14 10.55
N VAL A 35 10.90 -8.02 11.03
CA VAL A 35 9.75 -7.52 10.23
C VAL A 35 9.80 -5.99 9.95
N ARG A 36 10.60 -5.22 10.70
CA ARG A 36 10.56 -3.75 10.69
C ARG A 36 11.13 -3.07 9.42
N PRO A 37 12.27 -3.51 8.85
CA PRO A 37 12.84 -2.87 7.67
C PRO A 37 11.94 -3.05 6.43
N LEU A 38 11.37 -4.23 6.26
CA LEU A 38 10.56 -4.58 5.08
C LEU A 38 9.18 -3.94 5.10
N ARG A 39 8.55 -3.80 6.27
CA ARG A 39 7.31 -3.02 6.41
C ARG A 39 7.47 -1.59 5.85
N ARG A 40 8.63 -0.97 6.07
CA ARG A 40 8.93 0.36 5.56
C ARG A 40 9.16 0.39 4.05
N VAL A 41 9.66 -0.70 3.46
CA VAL A 41 9.82 -0.81 2.00
C VAL A 41 8.46 -0.91 1.34
N VAL A 42 7.57 -1.76 1.87
CA VAL A 42 6.23 -1.92 1.28
C VAL A 42 5.35 -0.70 1.53
N GLU A 43 5.40 -0.07 2.72
CA GLU A 43 4.72 1.21 2.96
C GLU A 43 5.16 2.29 1.96
N GLN A 44 6.44 2.31 1.57
CA GLN A 44 6.93 3.23 0.54
C GLN A 44 6.41 2.86 -0.84
N GLN A 45 6.49 1.59 -1.25
CA GLN A 45 5.96 1.15 -2.54
C GLN A 45 4.46 1.44 -2.69
N ILE A 46 3.66 1.17 -1.65
CA ILE A 46 2.23 1.47 -1.64
C ILE A 46 1.99 2.96 -1.77
N ARG A 47 2.69 3.79 -0.98
CA ARG A 47 2.56 5.25 -1.05
C ARG A 47 2.89 5.79 -2.43
N ASP A 48 3.96 5.28 -3.03
CA ASP A 48 4.43 5.76 -4.33
C ASP A 48 3.40 5.38 -5.41
N LYS A 49 2.91 4.12 -5.44
CA LYS A 49 1.83 3.67 -6.33
C LYS A 49 0.51 4.43 -6.13
N VAL A 50 0.13 4.70 -4.88
CA VAL A 50 -1.07 5.50 -4.56
C VAL A 50 -0.92 6.92 -5.06
N THR A 51 0.27 7.51 -4.95
CA THR A 51 0.53 8.87 -5.44
C THR A 51 0.39 8.92 -6.95
N ASP A 52 0.98 7.96 -7.66
CA ASP A 52 0.86 7.85 -9.11
C ASP A 52 -0.60 7.65 -9.53
N PHE A 53 -1.30 6.71 -8.90
CA PHE A 53 -2.72 6.44 -9.18
C PHE A 53 -3.60 7.68 -8.95
N HIS A 54 -3.37 8.42 -7.87
CA HIS A 54 -4.13 9.62 -7.54
C HIS A 54 -3.83 10.80 -8.47
N LEU A 55 -2.60 10.88 -9.03
CA LEU A 55 -2.30 11.89 -10.06
C LEU A 55 -3.11 11.66 -11.33
N ASP A 56 -3.32 10.39 -11.70
CA ASP A 56 -4.13 10.00 -12.86
C ASP A 56 -5.65 10.00 -12.55
N ASN A 57 -6.03 9.77 -11.30
CA ASN A 57 -7.41 9.65 -10.83
C ASN A 57 -7.65 10.58 -9.63
N LEU A 58 -7.71 11.89 -9.90
CA LEU A 58 -7.86 12.94 -8.89
C LEU A 58 -9.13 12.80 -8.03
N ASP A 59 -10.18 12.17 -8.56
CA ASP A 59 -11.46 11.98 -7.89
C ASP A 59 -11.51 10.71 -7.03
N ALA A 60 -10.54 9.80 -7.16
CA ALA A 60 -10.54 8.54 -6.43
C ALA A 60 -10.21 8.78 -4.95
N LYS A 61 -11.21 8.54 -4.08
CA LYS A 61 -11.10 8.73 -2.63
C LYS A 61 -10.92 7.44 -1.86
N HIS A 62 -11.38 6.33 -2.41
CA HIS A 62 -11.29 5.02 -1.77
C HIS A 62 -10.39 4.14 -2.62
N LEU A 63 -9.23 3.81 -2.09
CA LEU A 63 -8.23 2.99 -2.76
C LEU A 63 -8.07 1.68 -2.02
N GLU A 64 -7.78 0.63 -2.77
CA GLU A 64 -7.44 -0.69 -2.25
C GLU A 64 -6.13 -1.15 -2.86
N ALA A 65 -5.19 -1.50 -2.00
CA ALA A 65 -3.98 -2.22 -2.35
C ALA A 65 -4.26 -3.72 -2.29
N ASP A 66 -4.22 -4.38 -3.44
CA ASP A 66 -4.41 -5.82 -3.55
C ASP A 66 -3.28 -6.48 -4.35
N MET A 67 -3.20 -7.80 -4.29
CA MET A 67 -2.26 -8.60 -5.06
C MET A 67 -2.95 -9.13 -6.31
N GLU A 68 -2.43 -8.78 -7.50
CA GLU A 68 -2.81 -9.36 -8.78
C GLU A 68 -1.58 -9.97 -9.43
N ASP A 69 -1.65 -11.24 -9.84
CA ASP A 69 -0.56 -11.98 -10.50
C ASP A 69 0.79 -11.92 -9.75
N GLY A 70 0.74 -11.88 -8.41
CA GLY A 70 1.93 -11.76 -7.56
C GLY A 70 2.54 -10.36 -7.49
N VAL A 71 1.84 -9.34 -8.01
CA VAL A 71 2.26 -7.94 -7.98
C VAL A 71 1.26 -7.12 -7.18
N LEU A 72 1.77 -6.19 -6.37
CA LEU A 72 0.95 -5.24 -5.65
C LEU A 72 0.36 -4.18 -6.60
N VAL A 73 -0.97 -4.13 -6.69
CA VAL A 73 -1.73 -3.22 -7.56
C VAL A 73 -2.65 -2.35 -6.71
N ILE A 74 -2.73 -1.06 -7.05
CA ILE A 74 -3.66 -0.11 -6.44
C ILE A 74 -4.85 0.03 -7.37
N ARG A 75 -6.05 -0.13 -6.82
CA ARG A 75 -7.31 0.06 -7.54
C ARG A 75 -8.26 0.93 -6.73
N GLU A 76 -9.20 1.56 -7.41
CA GLU A 76 -10.30 2.25 -6.75
C GLU A 76 -11.28 1.23 -6.17
N LYS A 77 -11.64 1.43 -4.90
CA LYS A 77 -12.64 0.65 -4.20
C LYS A 77 -14.01 1.30 -4.43
N ALA A 78 -14.83 0.64 -5.25
CA ALA A 78 -16.20 1.05 -5.55
C ALA A 78 -17.13 0.93 -4.34
#